data_AF-A0A7K0GVP5-F1
#
_entry.id   AF-A0A7K0GVP5-F1
#
_cell.length_a   1.000
_cell.length_b   1.000
_cell.length_c   1.000
_cell.angle_alpha   90.00
_cell.angle_beta   90.00
_cell.angle_gamma   90.00
#
_symmetry.space_group_name_H-M   'P 1'
#
loop_
_entity.id
_entity.type
_entity.pdbx_description
1 polymer ?
#
loop_
_entity_poly.entity_id
_entity_poly.type
_entity_poly.pdbx_seq_one_letter_code
_entity_poly.pdbx_strand_id
1 'polypeptide(L)' 'MILEFPIYRQLDAKDCGPSCLRMIAKFYGRVYSIQNLRE' A
#
# COMPACT_ATOMS: atom_id res chain seq x y z
N MET A 1 -0.13 -12.84 -14.84
CA MET A 1 0.35 -13.56 -13.65
C MET A 1 -0.18 -12.82 -12.45
N ILE A 2 -1.01 -13.46 -11.62
CA ILE A 2 -1.42 -12.85 -10.34
C ILE A 2 -0.16 -12.82 -9.49
N LEU A 3 0.42 -11.63 -9.29
CA LEU A 3 1.56 -11.47 -8.39
C LEU A 3 1.09 -11.79 -6.97
N GLU A 4 1.94 -12.40 -6.16
CA GLU A 4 1.62 -12.60 -4.74
C GLU A 4 1.21 -11.28 -4.11
N PHE A 5 0.15 -11.31 -3.28
CA PHE A 5 -0.36 -10.08 -2.67
C PHE A 5 0.72 -9.49 -1.74
N PRO A 6 1.17 -8.25 -1.99
CA PRO A 6 2.24 -7.67 -1.21
C PRO A 6 1.75 -7.36 0.20
N ILE A 7 2.55 -7.71 1.21
CA ILE A 7 2.25 -7.43 2.61
C ILE A 7 3.19 -6.33 3.10
N TYR A 8 2.63 -5.19 3.49
CA TYR A 8 3.37 -4.09 4.08
C TYR A 8 3.01 -3.94 5.56
N ARG A 9 4.02 -3.71 6.39
CA ARG A 9 3.82 -3.32 7.79
C ARG A 9 3.40 -1.86 7.84
N GLN A 10 2.34 -1.58 8.60
CA GLN A 10 1.92 -0.22 8.92
C GLN A 10 3.02 0.49 9.73
N LEU A 11 3.48 1.65 9.26
CA LEU A 11 4.60 2.38 9.85
C LEU A 11 4.17 3.22 11.06
N ASP A 12 3.08 3.98 10.91
CA ASP A 12 2.50 4.79 11.98
C ASP A 12 1.09 4.31 12.35
N ALA A 13 0.64 4.54 13.58
CA ALA A 13 -0.68 4.09 14.07
C ALA A 13 -1.87 4.59 13.21
N LYS A 14 -1.70 5.68 12.45
CA LYS A 14 -2.72 6.27 11.57
C LYS A 14 -2.61 5.84 10.10
N ASP A 15 -1.63 5.00 9.74
CA ASP A 15 -1.39 4.55 8.36
C ASP A 15 -2.18 3.28 7.96
N CYS A 16 -3.19 2.88 8.72
CA CYS A 16 -3.96 1.66 8.42
C CYS A 16 -4.59 1.73 7.02
N GLY A 17 -5.15 2.88 6.63
CA GLY A 17 -5.69 3.13 5.29
C GLY A 17 -4.60 3.19 4.20
N PRO A 18 -3.63 4.11 4.29
CA PRO A 18 -2.53 4.24 3.33
C PRO A 18 -1.77 2.92 3.09
N SER A 19 -1.54 2.11 4.13
CA SER A 19 -0.87 0.81 3.99
C SER A 19 -1.71 -0.19 3.18
N CYS A 20 -3.01 -0.27 3.43
CA CYS A 20 -3.94 -1.10 2.66
C CYS A 20 -4.00 -0.68 1.20
N LEU A 21 -4.16 0.62 0.93
CA LEU A 21 -4.18 1.16 -0.44
C LEU A 21 -2.88 0.88 -1.17
N ARG A 22 -1.73 0.98 -0.49
CA ARG A 22 -0.43 0.65 -1.08
C ARG A 22 -0.32 -0.82 -1.49
N MET A 23 -0.80 -1.74 -0.66
CA MET A 23 -0.80 -3.17 -0.99
C MET A 23 -1.68 -3.47 -2.21
N ILE A 24 -2.90 -2.93 -2.24
CA ILE A 24 -3.84 -3.06 -3.37
C ILE A 24 -3.24 -2.47 -4.64
N ALA A 25 -2.74 -1.23 -4.58
CA ALA A 25 -2.13 -0.57 -5.74
C ALA A 25 -0.98 -1.39 -6.31
N LYS A 26 -0.10 -1.90 -5.44
CA LYS A 26 1.06 -2.70 -5.85
C LYS A 26 0.65 -4.03 -6.49
N PHE A 27 -0.39 -4.69 -5.98
CA PHE A 27 -0.96 -5.89 -6.58
C PHE A 27 -1.46 -5.65 -8.01
N TYR A 28 -2.06 -4.49 -8.27
CA TYR A 28 -2.51 -4.07 -9.62
C TYR A 28 -1.43 -3.35 -10.44
N GLY A 29 -0.16 -3.43 -10.05
CA GLY A 29 0.96 -2.88 -10.81
C GLY A 29 1.12 -1.35 -10.72
N ARG A 30 0.43 -0.69 -9.79
CA ARG A 30 0.59 0.74 -9.48
C ARG A 30 1.51 0.92 -8.28
N VAL A 31 2.38 1.93 -8.31
CA VAL A 31 3.32 2.21 -7.21
C VAL A 31 3.10 3.63 -6.73
N TYR A 32 2.78 3.76 -5.44
CA TYR A 32 2.64 5.04 -4.75
C TYR A 32 3.55 5.07 -3.52
N SER A 33 4.07 6.25 -3.19
CA SER A 33 4.72 6.45 -1.90
C SER A 33 3.67 6.47 -0.78
N ILE A 34 4.08 6.22 0.46
CA ILE A 34 3.16 6.33 1.59
C ILE A 34 2.69 7.77 1.80
N GLN A 35 3.53 8.76 1.49
CA GLN A 35 3.18 10.19 1.52
C GLN A 35 2.07 10.53 0.53
N ASN A 36 2.13 10.02 -0.71
CA ASN A 36 1.07 10.26 -1.71
C ASN A 36 -0.30 9.70 -1.31
N LEU A 37 -0.35 8.75 -0.37
CA LEU A 37 -1.59 8.11 0.08
C LEU A 37 -2.12 8.71 1.39
N ARG A 38 -1.38 9.63 2.01
CA ARG A 38 -1.80 10.35 3.23
C ARG A 38 -2.55 11.65 2.93
N GLU A 39 -2.43 12.15 1.70
CA GLU A 39 -3.14 13.31 1.16
C GLU A 39 -4.47 12.88 0.53
#